data_AF-A0A4Q2Z6E2-F1
#
_entry.id   AF-A0A4Q2Z6E2-F1
#
_cell.length_a   1.000
_cell.length_b   1.000
_cell.length_c   1.000
_cell.angle_alpha   90.00
_cell.angle_beta   90.00
_cell.angle_gamma   90.00
#
_symmetry.space_group_name_H-M   'P 1'
#
loop_
_entity.id
_entity.type
_entity.pdbx_description
1 polymer ?
#
loop_
_entity_poly.entity_id
_entity_poly.type
_entity_poly.pdbx_seq_one_letter_code
_entity_poly.pdbx_strand_id
1 'polypeptide(L)'
;MYLFRGLDLGDDLVEVGVDAAAEWNGLAISGGVWATAFDQKGTGNAIDSEVDLYTEVSKDLGFLTASVGYIYYWNVNNTNGAIDDQEVYFSVSRDFGFAEAYLTYFWDVVENNGGNNGYTELGLSRGFELNQCLTLNVGTNVGYLIEEGQATAWTSKVSLDWGFAERATVSPFVAFSVALSDDNDTAYFGSDNEFVAGSMLKVGF
;
A
#
# COMPACT_ATOMS: atom_id res chain seq x y z
N MET A 1 -12.70 -7.13 0.07
CA MET A 1 -12.23 -6.25 -1.00
C MET A 1 -10.73 -6.03 -0.92
N TYR A 2 -10.05 -6.15 -2.06
CA TYR A 2 -8.68 -5.76 -2.32
C TYR A 2 -8.67 -4.39 -2.99
N LEU A 3 -8.38 -3.35 -2.21
CA LEU A 3 -8.26 -1.98 -2.69
C LEU A 3 -6.78 -1.65 -2.93
N PHE A 4 -6.38 -1.51 -4.18
CA PHE A 4 -5.00 -1.17 -4.58
C PHE A 4 -4.96 0.23 -5.20
N ARG A 5 -4.37 1.20 -4.49
CA ARG A 5 -4.20 2.60 -4.97
C ARG A 5 -5.50 3.29 -5.44
N GLY A 6 -6.64 2.85 -4.90
CA GLY A 6 -7.98 3.33 -5.27
C GLY A 6 -8.73 2.43 -6.26
N LEU A 7 -8.08 1.42 -6.84
CA LEU A 7 -8.71 0.42 -7.69
C LEU A 7 -9.24 -0.75 -6.86
N ASP A 8 -10.48 -1.15 -7.14
CA ASP A 8 -11.04 -2.41 -6.64
C ASP A 8 -10.59 -3.57 -7.55
N LEU A 9 -9.68 -4.39 -7.03
CA LEU A 9 -9.14 -5.57 -7.73
C LEU A 9 -9.96 -6.85 -7.46
N GLY A 10 -10.84 -6.86 -6.47
CA GLY A 10 -11.63 -8.03 -6.10
C GLY A 10 -12.11 -8.03 -4.66
N ASP A 11 -12.83 -9.08 -4.28
CA ASP A 11 -13.47 -9.23 -2.98
C ASP A 11 -12.75 -10.22 -2.07
N ASP A 12 -13.14 -10.23 -0.79
CA ASP A 12 -12.73 -11.26 0.19
C ASP A 12 -11.21 -11.52 0.31
N LEU A 13 -10.41 -10.45 0.18
CA LEU A 13 -8.96 -10.44 0.39
C LEU A 13 -8.52 -11.13 1.68
N VAL A 14 -7.62 -12.10 1.55
CA VAL A 14 -6.84 -12.69 2.63
C VAL A 14 -5.36 -12.56 2.30
N GLU A 15 -4.59 -12.00 3.23
CA GLU A 15 -3.17 -11.75 3.03
C GLU A 15 -2.30 -12.30 4.17
N VAL A 16 -1.03 -12.55 3.85
CA VAL A 16 0.02 -12.91 4.78
C VAL A 16 1.31 -12.22 4.38
N GLY A 17 2.07 -11.74 5.36
CA GLY A 17 3.35 -11.08 5.13
C GLY A 17 4.42 -11.51 6.12
N VAL A 18 5.68 -11.45 5.68
CA VAL A 18 6.86 -11.61 6.54
C VAL A 18 7.86 -10.51 6.22
N ASP A 19 8.21 -9.73 7.23
CA ASP A 19 9.11 -8.59 7.12
C ASP A 19 10.37 -8.79 7.97
N ALA A 20 11.48 -8.25 7.49
CA ALA A 20 12.71 -8.09 8.25
C ALA A 20 13.29 -6.68 8.05
N ALA A 21 13.94 -6.17 9.10
CA ALA A 21 14.64 -4.90 9.06
C ALA A 21 15.97 -4.98 9.80
N ALA A 22 16.95 -4.24 9.31
CA ALA A 22 18.28 -4.11 9.88
C ALA A 22 18.83 -2.70 9.66
N GLU A 23 19.86 -2.33 10.41
CA GLU A 23 20.62 -1.09 10.17
C GLU A 23 22.05 -1.44 9.79
N TRP A 24 22.57 -0.78 8.77
CA TRP A 24 23.97 -0.90 8.35
C TRP A 24 24.56 0.45 7.97
N ASN A 25 25.60 0.88 8.68
CA ASN A 25 26.31 2.15 8.44
C ASN A 25 25.38 3.39 8.42
N GLY A 26 24.36 3.43 9.29
CA GLY A 26 23.38 4.52 9.36
C GLY A 26 22.39 4.54 8.18
N LEU A 27 22.29 3.44 7.44
CA LEU A 27 21.20 3.16 6.51
C LEU A 27 20.29 2.11 7.14
N ALA A 28 18.99 2.38 7.17
CA ALA A 28 18.00 1.37 7.48
C ALA A 28 17.73 0.57 6.21
N ILE A 29 17.70 -0.75 6.34
CA ILE A 29 17.43 -1.69 5.26
C ILE A 29 16.25 -2.54 5.73
N SER A 30 15.19 -2.62 4.92
CA SER A 30 14.04 -3.47 5.19
C SER A 30 13.63 -4.23 3.94
N GLY A 31 12.88 -5.31 4.13
CA GLY A 31 12.31 -6.05 3.03
C GLY A 31 11.44 -7.18 3.53
N GLY A 32 10.67 -7.75 2.62
CA GLY A 32 9.69 -8.76 2.98
C GLY A 32 9.07 -9.44 1.76
N VAL A 33 8.16 -10.34 2.09
CA VAL A 33 7.26 -10.99 1.15
C VAL A 33 5.84 -10.78 1.64
N TRP A 34 4.97 -10.34 0.74
CA TRP A 34 3.52 -10.28 0.96
C TRP A 34 2.85 -11.22 -0.04
N ALA A 35 1.82 -11.93 0.38
CA ALA A 35 1.11 -12.87 -0.47
C ALA A 35 -0.38 -12.79 -0.18
N THR A 36 -1.19 -12.93 -1.22
CA THR A 36 -2.63 -12.75 -1.15
C THR A 36 -3.42 -13.81 -1.91
N ALA A 37 -4.67 -13.99 -1.49
CA ALA A 37 -5.74 -14.59 -2.28
C ALA A 37 -7.01 -13.76 -2.17
N PHE A 38 -7.73 -13.59 -3.28
CA PHE A 38 -8.96 -12.81 -3.35
C PHE A 38 -9.89 -13.30 -4.47
N ASP A 39 -11.18 -12.98 -4.35
CA ASP A 39 -12.17 -13.27 -5.38
C ASP A 39 -12.10 -12.19 -6.47
N GLN A 40 -11.61 -12.53 -7.66
CA GLN A 40 -11.38 -11.56 -8.72
C GLN A 40 -12.69 -10.95 -9.24
N LYS A 41 -12.69 -9.63 -9.42
CA LYS A 41 -13.83 -8.91 -9.99
C LYS A 41 -14.08 -9.34 -11.44
N GLY A 42 -15.34 -9.63 -11.77
CA GLY A 42 -15.79 -9.84 -13.16
C GLY A 42 -15.55 -11.22 -13.77
N THR A 43 -14.95 -12.18 -13.05
CA THR A 43 -14.65 -13.54 -13.60
C THR A 43 -15.51 -14.67 -13.02
N GLY A 44 -16.52 -14.35 -12.20
CA GLY A 44 -17.45 -15.34 -11.64
C GLY A 44 -16.88 -16.13 -10.46
N ASN A 45 -16.18 -15.43 -9.55
CA ASN A 45 -15.57 -15.96 -8.32
C ASN A 45 -14.39 -16.91 -8.58
N ALA A 46 -13.56 -16.62 -9.57
CA ALA A 46 -12.24 -17.24 -9.63
C ALA A 46 -11.38 -16.64 -8.51
N ILE A 47 -10.68 -17.50 -7.77
CA ILE A 47 -9.68 -17.07 -6.79
C ILE A 47 -8.42 -16.72 -7.57
N ASP A 48 -8.00 -15.46 -7.46
CA ASP A 48 -6.71 -14.98 -7.95
C ASP A 48 -5.73 -14.83 -6.78
N SER A 49 -4.45 -14.78 -7.09
CA SER A 49 -3.39 -14.70 -6.08
C SER A 49 -2.18 -13.95 -6.59
N GLU A 50 -1.57 -13.19 -5.70
CA GLU A 50 -0.40 -12.36 -5.99
C GLU A 50 0.62 -12.51 -4.87
N VAL A 51 1.91 -12.44 -5.22
CA VAL A 51 3.03 -12.47 -4.30
C VAL A 51 3.96 -11.32 -4.61
N ASP A 52 4.18 -10.46 -3.62
CA ASP A 52 5.04 -9.30 -3.74
C ASP A 52 6.32 -9.54 -2.98
N LEU A 53 7.46 -9.30 -3.65
CA LEU A 53 8.77 -9.26 -3.01
C LEU A 53 9.26 -7.82 -3.02
N TYR A 54 9.53 -7.28 -1.83
CA TYR A 54 9.95 -5.89 -1.70
C TYR A 54 11.17 -5.71 -0.82
N THR A 55 11.93 -4.65 -1.11
CA THR A 55 13.08 -4.22 -0.33
C THR A 55 13.21 -2.70 -0.38
N GLU A 56 13.71 -2.12 0.70
CA GLU A 56 13.91 -0.68 0.84
C GLU A 56 15.25 -0.39 1.53
N VAL A 57 15.89 0.69 1.09
CA VAL A 57 16.95 1.35 1.86
C VAL A 57 16.50 2.77 2.17
N SER A 58 16.55 3.15 3.44
CA SER A 58 16.20 4.49 3.91
C SER A 58 17.28 5.13 4.77
N LYS A 59 17.25 6.45 4.83
CA LYS A 59 18.18 7.26 5.61
C LYS A 59 17.45 8.45 6.23
N ASP A 60 17.59 8.60 7.54
CA ASP A 60 17.22 9.82 8.25
C ASP A 60 18.29 10.90 7.98
N LEU A 61 17.86 12.00 7.36
CA LEU A 61 18.70 13.16 7.04
C LEU A 61 18.57 14.28 8.09
N GLY A 62 17.84 14.03 9.18
CA GLY A 62 17.56 14.95 10.29
C GLY A 62 16.41 15.91 10.03
N PHE A 63 16.16 16.31 8.77
CA PHE A 63 15.02 17.18 8.40
C PHE A 63 13.90 16.44 7.65
N LEU A 64 14.20 15.25 7.13
CA LEU A 64 13.29 14.28 6.53
C LEU A 64 13.99 12.91 6.49
N THR A 65 13.21 11.86 6.29
CA THR A 65 13.71 10.54 5.92
C THR A 65 13.52 10.36 4.42
N ALA A 66 14.55 9.89 3.72
CA ALA A 66 14.46 9.54 2.31
C ALA A 66 14.65 8.03 2.12
N SER A 67 13.90 7.43 1.20
CA SER A 67 14.04 6.02 0.87
C SER A 67 13.99 5.76 -0.63
N VAL A 68 14.64 4.66 -1.02
CA VAL A 68 14.49 4.03 -2.33
C VAL A 68 14.16 2.57 -2.09
N GLY A 69 13.15 2.07 -2.80
CA GLY A 69 12.78 0.67 -2.73
C GLY A 69 12.45 0.09 -4.08
N TYR A 70 12.25 -1.22 -4.07
CA TYR A 70 11.93 -2.02 -5.24
C TYR A 70 10.90 -3.05 -4.85
N ILE A 71 9.94 -3.29 -5.74
CA ILE A 71 8.87 -4.27 -5.60
C ILE A 71 8.83 -5.12 -6.86
N TYR A 72 8.75 -6.43 -6.72
CA TYR A 72 8.41 -7.36 -7.79
C TYR A 72 7.08 -8.02 -7.48
N TYR A 73 6.12 -7.84 -8.38
CA TYR A 73 4.77 -8.36 -8.31
C TYR A 73 4.69 -9.65 -9.11
N TRP A 74 4.41 -10.76 -8.44
CA TRP A 74 4.25 -12.07 -9.06
C TRP A 74 2.78 -12.47 -9.08
N ASN A 75 2.16 -12.42 -10.27
CA ASN A 75 0.75 -12.78 -10.46
C ASN A 75 0.61 -14.30 -10.59
N VAL A 76 0.28 -14.98 -9.48
CA VAL A 76 0.29 -16.44 -9.36
C VAL A 76 -0.94 -17.06 -10.02
N ASN A 77 -0.71 -18.10 -10.85
CA ASN A 77 -1.74 -18.83 -11.61
C ASN A 77 -2.52 -17.96 -12.61
N ASN A 78 -1.87 -16.94 -13.14
CA ASN A 78 -2.43 -16.08 -14.16
C ASN A 78 -2.91 -16.85 -15.42
N THR A 79 -4.21 -17.13 -15.47
CA THR A 79 -4.88 -17.72 -16.63
C THR A 79 -5.34 -16.67 -17.66
N ASN A 80 -5.18 -15.37 -17.37
CA ASN A 80 -5.77 -14.26 -18.13
C ASN A 80 -4.74 -13.28 -18.74
N GLY A 81 -3.44 -13.53 -18.64
CA GLY A 81 -2.40 -12.67 -19.22
C GLY A 81 -1.92 -11.51 -18.36
N ALA A 82 -2.23 -11.44 -17.05
CA ALA A 82 -1.58 -10.56 -16.07
C ALA A 82 -0.06 -10.80 -15.99
N ILE A 83 0.73 -9.88 -16.52
CA ILE A 83 2.18 -10.04 -16.58
C ILE A 83 2.75 -9.66 -15.22
N ASP A 84 3.78 -10.40 -14.77
CA ASP A 84 4.56 -9.99 -13.60
C ASP A 84 5.11 -8.58 -13.80
N ASP A 85 5.11 -7.79 -12.73
CA ASP A 85 5.45 -6.38 -12.80
C ASP A 85 6.59 -6.02 -11.83
N GLN A 86 7.25 -4.90 -12.07
CA GLN A 86 8.38 -4.41 -11.28
C GLN A 86 8.29 -2.92 -11.09
N GLU A 87 8.38 -2.46 -9.85
CA GLU A 87 8.39 -1.04 -9.53
C GLU A 87 9.64 -0.67 -8.72
N VAL A 88 10.27 0.43 -9.10
CA VAL A 88 11.18 1.17 -8.22
C VAL A 88 10.41 2.34 -7.64
N TYR A 89 10.51 2.57 -6.34
CA TYR A 89 9.89 3.72 -5.72
C TYR A 89 10.89 4.59 -4.96
N PHE A 90 10.56 5.87 -4.89
CA PHE A 90 11.30 6.89 -4.15
C PHE A 90 10.34 7.53 -3.17
N SER A 91 10.72 7.57 -1.89
CA SER A 91 9.89 8.16 -0.85
C SER A 91 10.66 9.22 -0.06
N VAL A 92 9.92 10.24 0.38
CA VAL A 92 10.36 11.14 1.44
C VAL A 92 9.26 11.22 2.50
N SER A 93 9.64 11.20 3.77
CA SER A 93 8.71 11.37 4.87
C SER A 93 9.24 12.31 5.94
N ARG A 94 8.32 12.91 6.68
CA ARG A 94 8.63 13.83 7.78
C ARG A 94 7.53 13.82 8.83
N ASP A 95 7.94 13.67 10.09
CA ASP A 95 7.09 13.95 11.24
C ASP A 95 7.03 15.45 11.51
N PHE A 96 5.82 16.01 11.49
CA PHE A 96 5.55 17.41 11.84
C PHE A 96 5.08 17.60 13.29
N GLY A 97 5.12 16.54 14.09
CA GLY A 97 4.67 16.45 15.48
C GLY A 97 3.15 16.33 15.62
N PHE A 98 2.38 16.88 14.67
CA PHE A 98 0.93 16.68 14.62
C PHE A 98 0.49 15.57 13.65
N ALA A 99 1.35 15.16 12.72
CA ALA A 99 1.13 14.08 11.78
C ALA A 99 2.46 13.74 11.11
N GLU A 100 2.61 12.50 10.68
CA GLU A 100 3.63 12.12 9.72
C GLU A 100 3.09 12.35 8.30
N ALA A 101 3.87 13.03 7.48
CA ALA A 101 3.59 13.16 6.05
C ALA A 101 4.59 12.36 5.23
N TYR A 102 4.13 11.82 4.11
CA TYR A 102 5.01 11.19 3.12
C TYR A 102 4.60 11.55 1.69
N LEU A 103 5.57 11.52 0.80
CA LEU A 103 5.38 11.58 -0.65
C LEU A 103 6.18 10.44 -1.27
N THR A 104 5.51 9.58 -2.02
CA THR A 104 6.14 8.44 -2.70
C THR A 104 5.83 8.48 -4.19
N TYR A 105 6.83 8.29 -5.03
CA TYR A 105 6.70 8.08 -6.47
C TYR A 105 7.09 6.66 -6.80
N PHE A 106 6.20 5.91 -7.43
CA PHE A 106 6.38 4.54 -7.91
C PHE A 106 6.55 4.59 -9.42
N TRP A 107 7.63 4.00 -9.90
CA TRP A 107 8.00 3.93 -11.31
C TRP A 107 8.03 2.48 -11.75
N ASP A 108 7.16 2.13 -12.69
CA ASP A 108 7.16 0.85 -13.38
C ASP A 108 8.44 0.71 -14.24
N VAL A 109 9.17 -0.38 -14.01
CA VAL A 109 10.48 -0.69 -14.62
C VAL A 109 10.35 -1.66 -15.80
N VAL A 110 9.22 -2.38 -15.94
CA VAL A 110 9.01 -3.34 -17.02
C VAL A 110 7.82 -2.89 -17.87
N GLU A 111 8.12 -2.32 -19.05
CA GLU A 111 7.14 -1.92 -20.07
C GLU A 111 6.39 -3.14 -20.64
N ASN A 112 5.43 -3.67 -19.89
CA ASN A 112 4.60 -4.77 -20.36
C ASN A 112 3.39 -4.28 -21.18
N ASN A 113 3.08 -2.97 -21.14
CA ASN A 113 2.00 -2.35 -21.91
C ASN A 113 2.29 -0.90 -22.41
N GLY A 114 3.56 -0.50 -22.51
CA GLY A 114 3.95 0.75 -23.19
C GLY A 114 3.77 2.06 -22.40
N GLY A 115 3.90 2.02 -21.07
CA GLY A 115 3.92 3.24 -20.24
C GLY A 115 5.10 3.25 -19.28
N ASN A 116 5.76 4.40 -19.18
CA ASN A 116 6.67 4.78 -18.09
C ASN A 116 5.86 5.42 -16.95
N ASN A 117 4.60 5.03 -16.80
CA ASN A 117 3.61 5.78 -16.07
C ASN A 117 3.85 5.58 -14.57
N GLY A 118 4.00 6.68 -13.87
CA GLY A 118 4.38 6.71 -12.49
C GLY A 118 3.20 7.10 -11.62
N TYR A 119 2.97 6.29 -10.59
CA TYR A 119 2.00 6.58 -9.55
C TYR A 119 2.67 7.37 -8.43
N THR A 120 2.08 8.49 -8.04
CA THR A 120 2.52 9.29 -6.89
C THR A 120 1.47 9.27 -5.81
N GLU A 121 1.90 9.13 -4.56
CA GLU A 121 1.02 9.20 -3.40
C GLU A 121 1.53 10.23 -2.40
N LEU A 122 0.65 11.16 -2.01
CA LEU A 122 0.87 12.07 -0.89
C LEU A 122 -0.04 11.66 0.26
N GLY A 123 0.54 11.38 1.42
CA GLY A 123 -0.20 10.94 2.59
C GLY A 123 0.11 11.69 3.88
N LEU A 124 -0.84 11.61 4.81
CA LEU A 124 -0.75 12.08 6.19
C LEU A 124 -1.27 11.01 7.12
N SER A 125 -0.57 10.73 8.21
CA SER A 125 -1.02 9.79 9.23
C SER A 125 -0.73 10.25 10.65
N ARG A 126 -1.51 9.75 11.61
CA ARG A 126 -1.31 9.99 13.03
C ARG A 126 -1.86 8.83 13.88
N GLY A 127 -1.05 8.40 14.85
CA GLY A 127 -1.48 7.54 15.96
C GLY A 127 -1.87 8.36 17.20
N PHE A 128 -2.95 7.97 17.85
CA PHE A 128 -3.40 8.49 19.14
C PHE A 128 -3.39 7.35 20.16
N GLU A 129 -2.43 7.39 21.10
CA GLU A 129 -2.43 6.46 22.22
C GLU A 129 -3.66 6.70 23.10
N LEU A 130 -4.56 5.72 23.17
CA LEU A 130 -5.75 5.77 24.02
C LEU A 130 -5.43 5.20 25.41
N ASN A 131 -4.62 4.13 25.45
CA ASN A 131 -4.02 3.55 26.64
C ASN A 131 -2.83 2.64 26.26
N GLN A 132 -2.23 1.97 27.26
CA GLN A 132 -1.05 1.12 27.11
C GLN A 132 -1.17 -0.04 26.10
N CYS A 133 -2.39 -0.46 25.76
CA CYS A 133 -2.64 -1.54 24.82
C CYS A 133 -3.45 -1.10 23.60
N LEU A 134 -3.92 0.15 23.52
CA LEU A 134 -4.81 0.64 22.48
C LEU A 134 -4.28 1.92 21.84
N THR A 135 -4.07 1.89 20.53
CA THR A 135 -3.72 3.05 19.71
C THR A 135 -4.73 3.21 18.57
N LEU A 136 -5.36 4.38 18.46
CA LEU A 136 -6.19 4.74 17.32
C LEU A 136 -5.31 5.35 16.23
N ASN A 137 -5.23 4.71 15.07
CA ASN A 137 -4.50 5.23 13.93
C ASN A 137 -5.47 5.80 12.90
N VAL A 138 -5.15 6.99 12.40
CA VAL A 138 -5.88 7.65 11.32
C VAL A 138 -4.88 8.00 10.23
N GLY A 139 -5.14 7.58 9.00
CA GLY A 139 -4.32 7.88 7.83
C GLY A 139 -5.19 8.31 6.66
N THR A 140 -4.65 9.18 5.82
CA THR A 140 -5.27 9.57 4.56
C THR A 140 -4.21 9.79 3.50
N ASN A 141 -4.54 9.48 2.24
CA ASN A 141 -3.68 9.77 1.10
C ASN A 141 -4.50 10.25 -0.10
N VAL A 142 -3.80 10.85 -1.06
CA VAL A 142 -4.30 11.09 -2.42
C VAL A 142 -3.26 10.56 -3.41
N GLY A 143 -3.73 9.85 -4.43
CA GLY A 143 -2.90 9.37 -5.51
C GLY A 143 -2.99 10.23 -6.76
N TYR A 144 -1.95 10.21 -7.57
CA TYR A 144 -1.83 10.98 -8.81
C TYR A 144 -0.96 10.24 -9.83
N LEU A 145 -1.42 10.15 -11.06
CA LEU A 145 -0.66 9.66 -12.21
C LEU A 145 0.11 10.84 -12.80
N ILE A 146 1.43 10.87 -12.62
CA ILE A 146 2.24 12.06 -12.96
C ILE A 146 2.25 12.31 -14.46
N GLU A 147 2.40 11.26 -15.25
CA GLU A 147 2.60 11.28 -16.69
C GLU A 147 1.28 11.55 -17.42
N GLU A 148 0.16 11.05 -16.89
CA GLU A 148 -1.19 11.25 -17.40
C GLU A 148 -1.85 12.54 -16.88
N GLY A 149 -1.32 13.08 -15.77
CA GLY A 149 -1.81 14.33 -15.19
C GLY A 149 -3.18 14.20 -14.50
N GLN A 150 -3.44 13.04 -13.88
CA GLN A 150 -4.76 12.72 -13.33
C GLN A 150 -4.68 12.32 -11.85
N ALA A 151 -5.63 12.79 -11.05
CA ALA A 151 -5.81 12.29 -9.68
C ALA A 151 -6.45 10.89 -9.72
N THR A 152 -6.06 10.00 -8.81
CA THR A 152 -6.59 8.63 -8.80
C THR A 152 -7.75 8.51 -7.82
N ALA A 153 -7.44 8.47 -6.54
CA ALA A 153 -8.38 8.36 -5.46
C ALA A 153 -7.87 9.10 -4.22
N TRP A 154 -8.82 9.48 -3.36
CA TRP A 154 -8.53 9.87 -1.98
C TRP A 154 -8.95 8.71 -1.08
N THR A 155 -7.99 8.09 -0.39
CA THR A 155 -8.28 7.05 0.60
C THR A 155 -8.05 7.54 2.02
N SER A 156 -9.00 7.27 2.91
CA SER A 156 -8.87 7.45 4.37
C SER A 156 -9.04 6.13 5.08
N LYS A 157 -8.19 5.83 6.06
CA LYS A 157 -8.23 4.62 6.88
C LYS A 157 -8.18 4.96 8.36
N VAL A 158 -8.99 4.24 9.13
CA VAL A 158 -8.96 4.26 10.59
C VAL A 158 -8.76 2.83 11.09
N SER A 159 -7.78 2.62 11.97
CA SER A 159 -7.56 1.33 12.63
C SER A 159 -7.40 1.50 14.14
N LEU A 160 -7.72 0.44 14.89
CA LEU A 160 -7.49 0.39 16.33
C LEU A 160 -6.51 -0.75 16.64
N ASP A 161 -5.27 -0.41 16.95
CA ASP A 161 -4.26 -1.39 17.30
C ASP A 161 -4.47 -1.84 18.75
N TRP A 162 -4.72 -3.13 18.94
CA TRP A 162 -4.83 -3.76 20.24
C TRP A 162 -3.67 -4.72 20.49
N GLY A 163 -2.67 -4.26 21.26
CA GLY A 163 -1.55 -5.07 21.74
C GLY A 163 -1.98 -6.00 22.86
N PHE A 164 -2.69 -7.07 22.51
CA PHE A 164 -3.29 -8.01 23.48
C PHE A 164 -2.27 -8.97 24.10
N ALA A 165 -1.08 -9.09 23.52
CA ALA A 165 0.06 -9.80 24.08
C ALA A 165 1.37 -9.06 23.77
N GLU A 166 2.44 -9.39 24.50
CA GLU A 166 3.75 -8.71 24.42
C GLU A 166 4.30 -8.58 22.98
N ARG A 167 3.98 -9.56 22.13
CA ARG A 167 4.47 -9.63 20.75
C ARG A 167 3.36 -9.75 19.72
N ALA A 168 2.09 -9.53 20.09
CA ALA A 168 0.97 -9.69 19.18
C ALA A 168 -0.01 -8.52 19.26
N THR A 169 -0.36 -8.01 18.08
CA THR A 169 -1.29 -6.90 17.90
C THR A 169 -2.38 -7.31 16.92
N VAL A 170 -3.64 -7.10 17.28
CA VAL A 170 -4.78 -7.17 16.36
C VAL A 170 -5.26 -5.76 16.03
N SER A 171 -5.46 -5.48 14.75
CA SER A 171 -5.83 -4.17 14.24
C SER A 171 -7.07 -4.27 13.34
N PRO A 172 -8.30 -4.28 13.89
CA PRO A 172 -9.49 -4.02 13.10
C PRO A 172 -9.41 -2.63 12.46
N PHE A 173 -9.90 -2.52 11.23
CA PHE A 173 -9.87 -1.27 10.49
C PHE A 173 -11.10 -1.10 9.59
N VAL A 174 -11.34 0.15 9.24
CA VAL A 174 -12.20 0.56 8.13
C VAL A 174 -11.43 1.53 7.24
N ALA A 175 -11.67 1.46 5.94
CA ALA A 175 -11.15 2.40 4.97
C ALA A 175 -12.26 2.83 4.02
N PHE A 176 -12.16 4.06 3.56
CA PHE A 176 -13.04 4.63 2.56
C PHE A 176 -12.20 5.29 1.48
N SER A 177 -12.45 4.94 0.22
CA SER A 177 -11.78 5.50 -0.95
C SER A 177 -12.80 6.23 -1.81
N VAL A 178 -12.45 7.45 -2.20
CA VAL A 178 -13.25 8.26 -3.11
C VAL A 178 -12.53 8.30 -4.44
N ALA A 179 -13.16 7.81 -5.50
CA ALA A 179 -12.63 7.94 -6.85
C ALA A 179 -12.55 9.42 -7.25
N LEU A 180 -11.40 9.85 -7.78
CA LEU A 180 -11.14 11.23 -8.20
C LEU A 180 -10.99 11.39 -9.72
N SER A 181 -10.80 10.28 -10.46
CA SER A 181 -10.83 10.25 -11.92
C SER A 181 -11.88 9.24 -12.41
N ASP A 182 -12.48 9.58 -13.54
CA ASP A 182 -13.33 8.72 -14.38
C ASP A 182 -12.95 8.93 -15.86
N ASP A 183 -11.67 9.24 -16.10
CA ASP A 183 -11.15 9.48 -17.45
C ASP A 183 -10.92 8.14 -18.16
N ASN A 184 -11.35 8.05 -19.42
CA ASN A 184 -11.43 6.80 -20.18
C ASN A 184 -10.08 6.28 -20.72
N ASP A 185 -8.99 6.99 -20.45
CA ASP A 185 -7.64 6.67 -20.89
C ASP A 185 -6.76 6.11 -19.76
N THR A 186 -7.33 5.85 -18.57
CA THR A 186 -6.61 5.24 -17.45
C THR A 186 -7.31 4.02 -16.88
N ALA A 187 -6.59 3.27 -16.03
CA ALA A 187 -7.14 2.15 -15.27
C ALA A 187 -8.26 2.56 -14.29
N TYR A 188 -8.43 3.86 -14.04
CA TYR A 188 -9.42 4.39 -13.10
C TYR A 188 -10.79 4.66 -13.75
N PHE A 189 -10.92 4.50 -15.07
CA PHE A 189 -12.20 4.64 -15.74
C PHE A 189 -13.28 3.74 -15.13
N GLY A 190 -14.41 4.31 -14.74
CA GLY A 190 -15.50 3.59 -14.09
C GLY A 190 -15.22 3.20 -12.63
N SER A 191 -14.21 3.78 -11.98
CA SER A 191 -13.99 3.58 -10.54
C SER A 191 -15.10 4.23 -9.72
N ASP A 192 -15.56 3.52 -8.71
CA ASP A 192 -16.58 4.00 -7.77
C ASP A 192 -15.96 4.36 -6.41
N ASN A 193 -16.77 4.89 -5.50
CA ASN A 193 -16.37 5.04 -4.11
C ASN A 193 -16.40 3.69 -3.40
N GLU A 194 -15.33 3.38 -2.69
CA GLU A 194 -15.11 2.06 -2.11
C GLU A 194 -15.06 2.10 -0.58
N PHE A 195 -15.68 1.11 0.08
CA PHE A 195 -15.64 0.93 1.53
C PHE A 195 -15.06 -0.44 1.88
N VAL A 196 -13.96 -0.46 2.62
CA VAL A 196 -13.28 -1.67 3.08
C VAL A 196 -13.39 -1.77 4.59
N ALA A 197 -13.67 -2.97 5.11
CA ALA A 197 -13.48 -3.30 6.52
C ALA A 197 -12.70 -4.60 6.64
N GLY A 198 -11.85 -4.71 7.64
CA GLY A 198 -11.01 -5.89 7.85
C GLY A 198 -10.30 -5.88 9.19
N SER A 199 -9.43 -6.86 9.39
CA SER A 199 -8.57 -6.95 10.58
C SER A 199 -7.23 -7.55 10.23
N MET A 200 -6.15 -7.01 10.81
CA MET A 200 -4.80 -7.53 10.67
C MET A 200 -4.30 -8.11 11.99
N LEU A 201 -3.58 -9.23 11.95
CA LEU A 201 -2.81 -9.77 13.06
C LEU A 201 -1.32 -9.63 12.75
N LYS A 202 -0.58 -8.95 13.62
CA LYS A 202 0.88 -8.84 13.55
C LYS A 202 1.52 -9.56 14.73
N VAL A 203 2.59 -10.32 14.46
CA VAL A 203 3.41 -10.97 15.47
C VAL A 203 4.88 -10.62 15.28
N GLY A 204 5.56 -10.19 16.34
CA GLY A 204 7.01 -9.91 16.35
C GLY A 204 7.83 -11.05 16.95
N PHE A 205 9.07 -11.24 16.48
CA PHE A 205 9.97 -12.31 16.93
C PHE A 205 11.29 -11.78 17.48
#